data_AF-A0A1W9SE38-F1
#
_entry.id   AF-A0A1W9SE38-F1
#
_cell.length_a   1.000
_cell.length_b   1.000
_cell.length_c   1.000
_cell.angle_alpha   90.00
_cell.angle_beta   90.00
_cell.angle_gamma   90.00
#
_symmetry.space_group_name_H-M   'P 1'
#
loop_
_entity.id
_entity.type
_entity.pdbx_description
1 polymer ?
#
loop_
_entity_poly.entity_id
_entity_poly.type
_entity_poly.pdbx_seq_one_letter_code
_entity_poly.pdbx_strand_id
1 'polypeptide(L)'
;MTLKLRYIFIILLILTVSLFSQSDDRLEIVATDSTDMRQISTPDGPLIELINNVHLRQEKTEMFCEHVRWWKDKGELIIETDVRIYDEGKELFADFVYYYLDDKIYKAKGNVILKDSVRQINAEQIQ
;
A
#
# COMPACT_ATOMS: atom_id res chain seq x y z
N MET A 1 10.57 -36.87 -38.76
CA MET A 1 9.80 -35.63 -38.51
C MET A 1 9.44 -35.49 -37.02
N THR A 2 10.36 -35.79 -36.09
CA THR A 2 10.11 -35.80 -34.63
C THR A 2 10.90 -34.71 -33.90
N LEU A 3 12.00 -34.21 -34.51
CA LEU A 3 12.83 -33.14 -33.94
C LEU A 3 12.05 -31.82 -33.81
N LYS A 4 11.23 -31.46 -34.80
CA LYS A 4 10.43 -30.22 -34.79
C LYS A 4 9.42 -30.17 -33.64
N LEU A 5 8.83 -31.31 -33.27
CA LEU A 5 7.82 -31.37 -32.20
C LEU A 5 8.43 -31.15 -30.81
N ARG A 6 9.70 -31.54 -30.62
CA ARG A 6 10.41 -31.36 -29.35
C ARG A 6 10.77 -29.90 -29.06
N TYR A 7 11.11 -29.12 -30.09
CA TYR A 7 11.40 -27.68 -29.93
C TYR A 7 10.12 -26.86 -29.69
N ILE A 8 9.00 -27.25 -30.30
CA ILE A 8 7.69 -26.60 -30.06
C ILE A 8 7.30 -26.73 -28.58
N PHE A 9 7.53 -27.89 -27.96
CA PHE A 9 7.21 -28.11 -26.55
C PHE A 9 8.08 -27.28 -25.61
N ILE A 10 9.36 -27.09 -25.93
CA ILE A 10 10.29 -26.25 -25.16
C ILE A 10 9.92 -24.76 -25.28
N ILE A 11 9.53 -24.30 -26.48
CA ILE A 11 9.07 -22.93 -26.70
C ILE A 11 7.76 -22.65 -25.95
N LEU A 12 6.84 -23.62 -25.91
CA LEU A 12 5.58 -23.51 -25.18
C LEU A 12 5.79 -23.45 -23.65
N LEU A 13 6.78 -24.20 -23.12
CA LEU A 13 7.13 -24.19 -21.71
C LEU A 13 7.76 -22.86 -21.27
N ILE A 14 8.53 -22.19 -22.13
CA ILE A 14 9.15 -20.89 -21.83
C ILE A 14 8.09 -19.77 -21.85
N LEU A 15 7.04 -19.91 -22.67
CA LEU A 15 5.98 -18.91 -22.79
C LEU A 15 5.09 -18.83 -21.54
N THR A 16 4.91 -19.93 -20.80
CA THR A 16 4.07 -19.94 -19.59
C THR A 16 4.74 -19.30 -18.39
N VAL A 17 6.07 -19.30 -18.31
CA VAL A 17 6.83 -18.72 -17.18
C VAL A 17 6.75 -17.19 -17.18
N SER A 18 6.64 -16.57 -18.36
CA SER A 18 6.54 -15.11 -18.52
C SER A 18 5.19 -14.53 -18.09
N LEU A 19 4.16 -15.36 -17.87
CA LEU A 19 2.83 -14.91 -17.45
C LEU A 19 2.70 -14.75 -15.92
N PHE A 20 3.67 -15.22 -15.15
CA PHE A 20 3.80 -14.87 -13.74
C PHE A 20 4.53 -13.54 -13.61
N SER A 21 3.93 -12.48 -14.12
CA SER A 21 4.31 -11.13 -13.72
C SER A 21 3.87 -10.97 -12.27
N GLN A 22 4.79 -11.16 -11.32
CA GLN A 22 4.55 -10.82 -9.92
C GLN A 22 4.31 -9.30 -9.87
N SER A 23 3.09 -8.87 -9.54
CA SER A 23 2.85 -7.47 -9.19
C SER A 23 3.77 -7.13 -8.03
N ASP A 24 4.60 -6.11 -8.20
CA ASP A 24 5.46 -5.62 -7.12
C ASP A 24 4.54 -4.91 -6.12
N ASP A 25 4.09 -5.64 -5.11
CA ASP A 25 3.14 -5.20 -4.07
C ASP A 25 3.80 -4.27 -3.02
N ARG A 26 4.82 -3.54 -3.45
CA ARG A 26 5.58 -2.66 -2.57
C ARG A 26 4.83 -1.37 -2.37
N LEU A 27 4.92 -0.85 -1.15
CA LEU A 27 4.52 0.51 -0.85
C LEU A 27 5.51 1.49 -1.47
N GLU A 28 5.00 2.40 -2.28
CA GLU A 28 5.73 3.47 -2.94
C GLU A 28 5.41 4.81 -2.26
N ILE A 29 6.46 5.63 -2.05
CA ILE A 29 6.30 7.04 -1.70
C ILE A 29 6.19 7.81 -3.01
N VAL A 30 4.98 8.17 -3.41
CA VAL A 30 4.71 8.88 -4.68
C VAL A 30 5.09 10.34 -4.56
N ALA A 31 4.70 10.97 -3.44
CA ALA A 31 5.04 12.35 -3.13
C ALA A 31 5.06 12.59 -1.62
N THR A 32 5.87 13.56 -1.21
CA THR A 32 5.91 14.17 0.11
C THR A 32 6.66 15.48 -0.08
N ASP A 33 6.43 16.47 0.77
CA ASP A 33 7.30 17.64 0.76
C ASP A 33 8.74 17.20 1.11
N SER A 34 9.63 17.26 0.12
CA SER A 34 10.93 16.57 0.13
C SER A 34 11.89 17.06 1.22
N THR A 35 11.60 18.23 1.80
CA THR A 35 12.34 18.83 2.91
C THR A 35 12.02 18.19 4.26
N ASP A 36 10.94 17.41 4.35
CA ASP A 36 10.39 16.96 5.64
C ASP A 36 10.39 15.42 5.81
N MET A 37 11.12 14.69 4.95
CA MET A 37 11.39 13.26 5.18
C MET A 37 12.53 13.09 6.20
N ARG A 38 12.28 12.33 7.27
CA ARG A 38 13.30 11.99 8.28
C ARG A 38 13.49 10.48 8.34
N GLN A 39 14.73 10.06 8.54
CA GLN A 39 15.05 8.68 8.85
C GLN A 39 15.76 8.63 10.20
N ILE A 40 15.23 7.84 11.12
CA ILE A 40 15.70 7.70 12.49
C ILE A 40 16.07 6.23 12.71
N SER A 41 17.31 5.98 13.12
CA SER A 41 17.72 4.63 13.55
C SER A 41 17.15 4.35 14.93
N THR A 42 16.30 3.34 15.04
CA THR A 42 15.74 2.87 16.32
C THR A 42 16.27 1.46 16.62
N PRO A 43 16.18 0.98 17.88
CA PRO A 43 16.50 -0.41 18.21
C PRO A 43 15.69 -1.45 17.39
N ASP A 44 14.52 -1.02 16.91
CA ASP A 44 13.54 -1.82 16.17
C ASP A 44 13.72 -1.74 14.64
N GLY A 45 14.78 -1.08 14.17
CA GLY A 45 15.04 -0.83 12.75
C GLY A 45 14.89 0.65 12.36
N PRO A 46 14.99 0.97 11.06
CA PRO A 46 14.84 2.32 10.56
C PRO A 46 13.37 2.76 10.60
N LEU A 47 13.11 3.85 11.32
CA LEU A 47 11.86 4.58 11.30
C LEU A 47 11.97 5.69 10.25
N ILE A 48 11.07 5.68 9.28
CA ILE A 48 10.90 6.76 8.29
C ILE A 48 9.71 7.60 8.73
N GLU A 49 9.89 8.91 8.76
CA GLU A 49 8.80 9.87 8.94
C GLU A 49 8.64 10.69 7.67
N LEU A 50 7.40 10.80 7.20
CA LEU A 50 7.00 11.62 6.06
C LEU A 50 6.00 12.65 6.58
N ILE A 51 6.18 13.91 6.23
CA ILE A 51 5.40 15.02 6.77
C ILE A 51 4.96 15.91 5.60
N ASN A 52 3.75 16.45 5.71
CA ASN A 52 3.07 17.34 4.78
C ASN A 52 2.83 16.73 3.39
N ASN A 53 1.58 16.79 2.93
CA ASN A 53 1.19 16.37 1.58
C ASN A 53 1.68 14.97 1.21
N VAL A 54 1.63 14.02 2.14
CA VAL A 54 2.15 12.67 1.93
C VAL A 54 1.20 11.90 1.04
N HIS A 55 1.75 11.33 -0.03
CA HIS A 55 1.06 10.45 -0.97
C HIS A 55 1.81 9.13 -1.09
N LEU A 56 1.18 8.06 -0.61
CA LEU A 56 1.64 6.69 -0.74
C LEU A 56 0.79 5.93 -1.75
N ARG A 57 1.40 4.93 -2.41
CA ARG A 57 0.70 4.01 -3.30
C ARG A 57 1.11 2.58 -3.03
N GLN A 58 0.13 1.67 -3.04
CA GLN A 58 0.39 0.24 -3.08
C GLN A 58 -0.57 -0.40 -4.09
N GLU A 59 -0.02 -0.99 -5.15
CA GLU A 59 -0.77 -1.48 -6.30
C GLU A 59 -1.69 -0.39 -6.90
N LYS A 60 -3.01 -0.50 -6.68
CA LYS A 60 -4.03 0.47 -7.12
C LYS A 60 -4.57 1.32 -5.97
N THR A 61 -4.12 1.06 -4.75
CA THR A 61 -4.53 1.79 -3.55
C THR A 61 -3.72 3.08 -3.47
N GLU A 62 -4.41 4.21 -3.41
CA GLU A 62 -3.81 5.53 -3.21
C GLU A 62 -4.12 6.01 -1.78
N MET A 63 -3.11 6.47 -1.04
CA MET A 63 -3.26 6.91 0.35
C MET A 63 -2.67 8.32 0.50
N PHE A 64 -3.46 9.23 1.06
CA PHE A 64 -3.07 10.63 1.28
C PHE A 64 -3.25 11.01 2.75
N CYS A 65 -2.32 11.80 3.30
CA CYS A 65 -2.37 12.31 4.67
C CYS A 65 -1.34 13.42 4.90
N GLU A 66 -1.29 13.96 6.12
CA GLU A 66 -0.25 14.93 6.50
C GLU A 66 0.96 14.31 7.22
N HIS A 67 0.84 13.13 7.82
CA HIS A 67 1.95 12.52 8.54
C HIS A 67 1.95 10.99 8.48
N VAL A 68 3.13 10.41 8.25
CA VAL A 68 3.35 8.97 8.26
C VAL A 68 4.56 8.63 9.11
N ARG A 69 4.42 7.60 9.95
CA ARG A 69 5.52 6.91 10.63
C ARG A 69 5.60 5.48 10.13
N TRP A 70 6.73 5.11 9.54
CA TRP A 70 6.93 3.81 8.89
C TRP A 70 8.13 3.08 9.50
N TRP A 71 7.86 1.96 10.18
CA TRP A 71 8.88 1.01 10.61
C TRP A 71 9.18 0.05 9.47
N LYS A 72 10.21 0.38 8.68
CA LYS A 72 10.46 -0.29 7.40
C LYS A 72 10.68 -1.79 7.54
N ASP A 73 11.45 -2.21 8.54
CA ASP A 73 11.80 -3.61 8.77
C ASP A 73 10.62 -4.43 9.30
N LYS A 74 9.63 -3.78 9.94
CA LYS A 74 8.41 -4.43 10.45
C LYS A 74 7.26 -4.43 9.43
N GLY A 75 7.36 -3.62 8.36
CA GLY A 75 6.24 -3.44 7.44
C GLY A 75 5.02 -2.75 8.08
N GLU A 76 5.24 -1.92 9.11
CA GLU A 76 4.17 -1.27 9.87
C GLU A 76 4.16 0.23 9.62
N LEU A 77 2.98 0.78 9.36
CA LEU A 77 2.77 2.22 9.19
C LEU A 77 1.68 2.73 10.10
N ILE A 78 1.89 3.95 10.60
CA ILE A 78 0.84 4.78 11.16
C ILE A 78 0.69 5.97 10.24
N ILE A 79 -0.50 6.09 9.64
CA ILE A 79 -0.91 7.16 8.74
C ILE A 79 -1.84 8.07 9.55
N GLU A 80 -1.52 9.36 9.63
CA GLU A 80 -2.13 10.28 10.59
C GLU A 80 -2.54 11.59 9.92
N THR A 81 -3.65 12.16 10.38
CA THR A 81 -4.20 13.47 10.00
C THR A 81 -4.71 13.54 8.56
N ASP A 82 -6.02 13.81 8.40
CA ASP A 82 -6.73 13.88 7.11
C ASP A 82 -6.45 12.66 6.21
N VAL A 83 -6.57 11.46 6.79
CA VAL A 83 -6.27 10.22 6.07
C VAL A 83 -7.36 9.96 5.05
N ARG A 84 -6.95 9.79 3.80
CA ARG A 84 -7.82 9.49 2.65
C ARG A 84 -7.23 8.32 1.88
N ILE A 85 -7.95 7.21 1.83
CA ILE A 85 -7.54 6.00 1.10
C ILE A 85 -8.56 5.70 0.02
N TYR A 86 -8.08 5.45 -1.19
CA TYR A 86 -8.87 5.12 -2.36
C TYR A 86 -8.44 3.76 -2.90
N ASP A 87 -9.37 2.80 -2.93
CA ASP A 87 -9.13 1.43 -3.40
C ASP A 87 -10.31 0.91 -4.23
N GLU A 88 -10.12 0.81 -5.55
CA GLU A 88 -11.07 0.20 -6.50
C GLU A 88 -12.56 0.54 -6.24
N GLY A 89 -12.87 1.83 -6.16
CA GLY A 89 -14.25 2.33 -5.96
C GLY A 89 -14.72 2.33 -4.51
N LYS A 90 -13.83 2.02 -3.56
CA LYS A 90 -14.00 2.27 -2.13
C LYS A 90 -13.18 3.48 -1.71
N GLU A 91 -13.73 4.27 -0.82
CA GLU A 91 -13.11 5.46 -0.23
C GLU A 91 -13.15 5.31 1.28
N LEU A 92 -12.03 5.57 1.96
CA LEU A 92 -11.93 5.59 3.41
C LEU A 92 -11.36 6.93 3.85
N PHE A 93 -12.06 7.58 4.78
CA PHE A 93 -11.63 8.80 5.45
C PHE A 93 -11.49 8.51 6.94
N ALA A 94 -10.43 8.98 7.59
CA ALA A 94 -10.20 8.82 9.02
C ALA A 94 -9.17 9.82 9.56
N ASP A 95 -9.13 9.97 10.89
CA ASP A 95 -8.06 10.73 11.55
C ASP A 95 -6.74 9.92 11.61
N PHE A 96 -6.85 8.60 11.79
CA PHE A 96 -5.72 7.67 11.93
C PHE A 96 -5.97 6.34 11.24
N VAL A 97 -4.93 5.77 10.63
CA VAL A 97 -4.92 4.41 10.10
C VAL A 97 -3.63 3.70 10.51
N TYR A 98 -3.77 2.57 11.21
CA TYR A 98 -2.69 1.61 11.37
C TYR A 98 -2.70 0.68 10.16
N TYR A 99 -1.60 0.57 9.44
CA TYR A 99 -1.50 -0.20 8.20
C TYR A 99 -0.36 -1.21 8.29
N TYR A 100 -0.64 -2.48 7.99
CA TYR A 100 0.31 -3.58 8.02
C TYR A 100 0.53 -4.09 6.59
N LEU A 101 1.74 -3.90 6.04
CA LEU A 101 2.05 -4.20 4.63
C LEU A 101 1.83 -5.68 4.28
N ASP A 102 2.22 -6.58 5.18
CA ASP A 102 2.19 -8.03 4.93
C ASP A 102 0.76 -8.57 4.87
N ASP A 103 -0.13 -8.03 5.71
CA ASP A 103 -1.50 -8.52 5.85
C ASP A 103 -2.49 -7.73 4.99
N LYS A 104 -2.09 -6.54 4.48
CA LYS A 104 -2.99 -5.52 3.91
C LYS A 104 -4.18 -5.19 4.83
N ILE A 105 -4.03 -5.45 6.12
CA ILE A 105 -5.03 -5.15 7.13
C ILE A 105 -4.77 -3.75 7.63
N TYR A 106 -5.85 -3.01 7.83
CA TYR A 106 -5.78 -1.71 8.47
C TYR A 106 -6.85 -1.53 9.53
N LYS A 107 -6.48 -0.77 10.55
CA LYS A 107 -7.41 -0.30 11.58
C LYS A 107 -7.53 1.21 11.45
N ALA A 108 -8.71 1.69 11.07
CA ALA A 108 -8.99 3.12 10.97
C ALA A 108 -9.74 3.61 12.21
N LYS A 109 -9.40 4.82 12.67
CA LYS A 109 -9.95 5.41 13.90
C LYS A 109 -10.13 6.92 13.75
N GLY A 110 -11.17 7.44 14.39
CA GLY A 110 -11.51 8.85 14.45
C GLY A 110 -12.25 9.29 13.20
N ASN A 111 -13.49 9.76 13.37
CA ASN A 111 -14.34 10.29 12.29
C ASN A 111 -14.35 9.40 11.03
N VAL A 112 -14.41 8.08 11.20
CA VAL A 112 -14.25 7.15 10.09
C VAL A 112 -15.46 7.20 9.17
N ILE A 113 -15.20 7.42 7.89
CA ILE A 113 -16.19 7.32 6.82
C ILE A 113 -15.69 6.31 5.80
N LEU A 114 -16.39 5.19 5.65
CA LEU A 114 -16.15 4.21 4.59
C LEU A 114 -17.27 4.31 3.57
N LYS A 115 -16.93 4.51 2.31
CA LYS A 115 -17.89 4.71 1.23
C LYS A 115 -17.56 3.80 0.06
N ASP A 116 -18.60 3.25 -0.55
CA ASP A 116 -18.54 2.54 -1.83
C ASP A 116 -19.64 3.08 -2.77
N SER A 117 -19.87 2.42 -3.91
CA SER A 117 -20.86 2.85 -4.89
C SER A 117 -22.32 2.76 -4.43
N VAL A 118 -22.60 2.00 -3.37
CA VAL A 118 -23.96 1.69 -2.91
C VAL A 118 -24.27 2.21 -1.50
N ARG A 119 -23.24 2.44 -0.66
CA ARG A 119 -23.43 2.83 0.73
C ARG A 119 -22.28 3.67 1.30
N GLN A 120 -22.60 4.33 2.41
CA GLN A 120 -21.66 4.99 3.29
C GLN A 120 -21.87 4.49 4.72
N ILE A 121 -20.78 4.21 5.42
CA ILE A 121 -20.72 3.81 6.82
C ILE A 121 -19.95 4.88 7.57
N ASN A 122 -20.52 5.38 8.65
CA ASN A 122 -19.85 6.30 9.58
C ASN A 122 -19.62 5.54 10.89
N ALA A 123 -18.40 5.61 11.41
CA ALA A 123 -18.02 4.93 12.64
C ALA A 123 -16.91 5.70 13.36
N GLU A 124 -16.71 5.41 14.64
CA GLU A 124 -15.52 5.91 15.34
C GLU A 124 -14.29 5.06 15.05
N GLN A 125 -14.49 3.78 14.70
CA GLN A 125 -13.41 2.83 14.42
C GLN A 125 -13.91 1.69 13.52
N ILE A 126 -13.04 1.22 12.62
CA ILE A 126 -13.22 -0.02 11.85
C ILE A 126 -11.91 -0.85 11.87
N GLN A 127 -12.03 -2.17 11.73
CA GLN A 127 -10.92 -3.13 11.72
C GLN A 127 -11.26 -4.32 10.83
#